data_AF-A0A7V5VVR0-F1
#
_entry.id   AF-A0A7V5VVR0-F1
#
_cell.length_a   1.000
_cell.length_b   1.000
_cell.length_c   1.000
_cell.angle_alpha   90.00
_cell.angle_beta   90.00
_cell.angle_gamma   90.00
#
_symmetry.space_group_name_H-M   'P 1'
#
loop_
_entity.id
_entity.type
_entity.pdbx_description
1 polymer ?
#
loop_
_entity_poly.entity_id
_entity_poly.type
_entity_poly.pdbx_seq_one_letter_code
_entity_poly.pdbx_strand_id
1 'polypeptide(L)'
;MSRRVRTAFALVVLIGALGLLWLYEHKLWSTPEMRALDSLLEQTAAESPSAPFPEPALPPPLQASAAGVPPSCPHCIAIALIGVDSRLGDPTAHADANHVLLLDLQQGRITIVAIPRDTPADAGFPDTSQYNKLANVRANRGLQAHLATLAELVGVERIHYYAEAGFSHALALFRLLGYEQPSELLRVLRARTGIWGDDYHRVFMQAHFLRQQLLRHWETLSTPWGIALLRAGLGLLHTNLTAAVVLRLADSLRARGFPTDSSAIRIVVYGVPLHNAPVYDLTAPEVVAYLAQQLRQYHAHRASEGDAQARVREHLESVLRQARAADSAGQPWRIRQLLERTVLQRAWWQLSDAELREHYRRECVQLLSSAYNRLRRRDREEALRQLLLQEDSTEALVRAASP
;
A
#
# COMPACT_ATOMS: atom_id res chain seq x y z
N MET A 1 -29.36 2.06 29.72
CA MET A 1 -28.63 1.10 28.84
C MET A 1 -27.74 1.93 27.92
N SER A 2 -26.56 2.37 28.38
CA SER A 2 -25.26 1.67 28.39
C SER A 2 -24.46 1.84 27.09
N ARG A 3 -23.61 2.88 27.06
CA ARG A 3 -22.57 3.11 26.05
C ARG A 3 -21.63 1.90 25.94
N ARG A 4 -21.77 1.10 24.89
CA ARG A 4 -20.93 -0.04 24.46
C ARG A 4 -21.20 -0.20 22.95
N VAL A 5 -20.26 -0.43 22.02
CA VAL A 5 -18.81 -0.66 22.05
C VAL A 5 -18.19 0.18 20.92
N ARG A 6 -16.94 0.66 21.05
CA ARG A 6 -16.16 1.29 19.97
C ARG A 6 -14.69 0.87 20.07
N THR A 7 -13.94 1.09 18.98
CA THR A 7 -12.47 1.05 18.77
C THR A 7 -11.79 -0.30 18.50
N ALA A 8 -10.93 -0.34 17.45
CA ALA A 8 -9.87 -1.34 17.25
C ALA A 8 -9.01 -1.18 15.98
N PHE A 9 -7.66 -1.31 16.04
CA PHE A 9 -6.85 -1.76 14.85
C PHE A 9 -5.33 -2.13 14.89
N ALA A 10 -4.43 -1.43 15.62
CA ALA A 10 -3.14 -0.88 15.07
C ALA A 10 -2.24 -1.75 14.18
N LEU A 11 -2.04 -3.03 14.50
CA LEU A 11 -0.86 -3.77 14.05
C LEU A 11 -1.06 -4.39 12.68
N VAL A 12 -2.30 -4.40 12.20
CA VAL A 12 -2.63 -4.54 10.78
C VAL A 12 -2.09 -3.37 9.97
N VAL A 13 -2.01 -2.17 10.53
CA VAL A 13 -1.41 -1.01 9.86
C VAL A 13 0.09 -1.14 9.78
N LEU A 14 0.75 -1.50 10.90
CA LEU A 14 2.22 -1.64 11.00
C LEU A 14 2.82 -2.51 9.88
N ILE A 15 2.01 -3.41 9.31
CA ILE A 15 2.47 -4.36 8.33
C ILE A 15 1.74 -4.15 7.00
N GLY A 16 0.45 -3.80 7.04
CA GLY A 16 -0.40 -3.86 5.86
C GLY A 16 -0.76 -2.56 5.16
N ALA A 17 -0.88 -1.44 5.88
CA ALA A 17 -1.19 -0.15 5.24
C ALA A 17 0.07 0.48 4.63
N LEU A 18 0.86 -0.33 3.93
CA LEU A 18 2.28 -0.14 3.67
C LEU A 18 2.77 -0.69 2.33
N GLY A 19 1.88 -1.32 1.58
CA GLY A 19 2.07 -1.60 0.15
C GLY A 19 1.85 -0.40 -0.77
N LEU A 20 1.88 0.80 -0.21
CA LEU A 20 1.29 1.99 -0.79
C LEU A 20 2.32 2.73 -1.64
N LEU A 21 2.04 2.99 -2.93
CA LEU A 21 2.09 4.31 -3.57
C LEU A 21 2.67 4.39 -5.01
N TRP A 22 1.91 4.00 -6.05
CA TRP A 22 1.81 4.80 -7.29
C TRP A 22 0.60 4.44 -8.17
N LEU A 23 0.17 5.39 -9.03
CA LEU A 23 -0.59 5.30 -10.31
C LEU A 23 -1.23 6.65 -10.68
N TYR A 24 -0.70 7.34 -11.71
CA TYR A 24 -0.84 8.78 -12.01
C TYR A 24 0.03 9.68 -11.10
N GLU A 25 0.78 10.65 -11.62
CA GLU A 25 0.82 11.24 -12.98
C GLU A 25 2.29 11.33 -13.48
N HIS A 26 2.63 10.72 -14.64
CA HIS A 26 3.51 11.31 -15.68
C HIS A 26 3.92 10.36 -16.83
N LYS A 27 3.67 10.90 -18.03
CA LYS A 27 4.18 10.62 -19.37
C LYS A 27 5.69 10.28 -19.46
N LEU A 28 6.10 9.03 -19.23
CA LEU A 28 7.47 8.55 -19.59
C LEU A 28 7.51 7.27 -20.45
N TRP A 29 6.38 6.61 -20.71
CA TRP A 29 6.36 5.30 -21.38
C TRP A 29 5.19 5.10 -22.39
N SER A 30 4.76 6.17 -23.07
CA SER A 30 3.84 6.05 -24.22
C SER A 30 4.60 6.04 -25.55
N THR A 31 4.24 5.08 -26.41
CA THR A 31 4.77 5.01 -27.79
C THR A 31 4.38 6.27 -28.58
N PRO A 32 5.12 6.62 -29.65
CA PRO A 32 4.80 7.81 -30.46
C PRO A 32 3.37 7.77 -31.03
N GLU A 33 2.87 6.59 -31.37
CA GLU A 33 1.54 6.35 -31.94
C GLU A 33 0.41 6.69 -30.95
N MET A 34 0.58 6.37 -29.66
CA MET A 34 -0.41 6.74 -28.63
C MET A 34 -0.47 8.26 -28.43
N ARG A 35 0.67 8.96 -28.52
CA ARG A 35 0.71 10.43 -28.41
C ARG A 35 -0.02 11.13 -29.55
N ALA A 36 -0.02 10.55 -30.76
CA ALA A 36 -0.77 11.09 -31.89
C ALA A 36 -2.29 10.94 -31.71
N LEU A 37 -2.73 9.86 -31.07
CA LEU A 37 -4.15 9.64 -30.74
C LEU A 37 -4.63 10.59 -29.63
N ASP A 38 -3.81 10.80 -28.59
CA ASP A 38 -4.11 11.74 -27.50
C ASP A 38 -4.36 13.16 -28.05
N SER A 39 -3.50 13.66 -28.96
CA SER A 39 -3.63 15.01 -29.54
C SER A 39 -4.86 15.21 -30.43
N LEU A 40 -5.43 14.14 -31.00
CA LEU A 40 -6.67 14.20 -31.77
C LEU A 40 -7.92 14.25 -30.86
N LEU A 41 -7.83 13.66 -29.67
CA LEU A 41 -8.90 13.67 -28.68
C LEU A 41 -8.95 14.99 -27.89
N GLU A 42 -7.79 15.63 -27.65
CA GLU A 42 -7.70 16.95 -26.99
C GLU A 42 -8.42 18.08 -27.77
N GLN A 43 -8.57 17.98 -29.10
CA GLN A 43 -9.16 19.04 -29.93
C GLN A 43 -10.70 19.06 -29.97
N THR A 44 -11.40 18.07 -29.41
CA THR A 44 -12.86 17.90 -29.60
C THR A 44 -13.70 18.12 -28.33
N ALA A 45 -13.10 18.49 -27.20
CA ALA A 45 -13.75 18.52 -25.89
C ALA A 45 -13.78 19.91 -25.20
N ALA A 46 -13.95 20.99 -25.97
CA ALA A 46 -14.18 22.32 -25.40
C ALA A 46 -15.67 22.53 -25.06
N GLU A 47 -16.00 22.63 -23.77
CA GLU A 47 -16.92 23.62 -23.15
C GLU A 47 -17.58 23.10 -21.85
N SER A 48 -17.25 23.73 -20.71
CA SER A 48 -18.20 24.31 -19.73
C SER A 48 -17.55 24.53 -18.35
N PRO A 49 -17.58 25.74 -17.76
CA PRO A 49 -17.10 25.99 -16.40
C PRO A 49 -18.20 25.74 -15.35
N SER A 50 -17.93 24.90 -14.34
CA SER A 50 -18.78 24.77 -13.15
C SER A 50 -18.29 25.70 -12.03
N ALA A 51 -19.23 26.40 -11.38
CA ALA A 51 -18.92 27.40 -10.35
C ALA A 51 -18.39 26.76 -9.04
N PRO A 52 -17.54 27.47 -8.27
CA PRO A 52 -17.01 26.96 -7.02
C PRO A 52 -18.07 26.98 -5.90
N PHE A 53 -18.20 25.85 -5.19
CA PHE A 53 -18.90 25.80 -3.90
C PHE A 53 -18.05 26.43 -2.79
N PRO A 54 -18.68 27.03 -1.75
CA PRO A 54 -17.94 27.59 -0.62
C PRO A 54 -17.20 26.49 0.15
N GLU A 55 -15.91 26.71 0.36
CA GLU A 55 -14.98 25.77 0.98
C GLU A 55 -15.18 25.73 2.51
N PRO A 56 -15.53 24.57 3.11
CA PRO A 56 -15.53 24.45 4.56
C PRO A 56 -14.08 24.52 5.05
N ALA A 57 -13.74 25.60 5.75
CA ALA A 57 -12.39 25.83 6.25
C ALA A 57 -11.97 24.71 7.23
N LEU A 58 -11.14 23.79 6.77
CA LEU A 58 -10.47 22.83 7.64
C LEU A 58 -9.57 23.57 8.66
N PRO A 59 -9.30 22.97 9.83
CA PRO A 59 -8.22 23.44 10.69
C PRO A 59 -6.89 23.46 9.90
N PRO A 60 -6.03 24.48 10.09
CA PRO A 60 -4.76 24.56 9.40
C PRO A 60 -3.88 23.33 9.71
N PRO A 61 -3.06 22.87 8.76
CA PRO A 61 -2.19 21.71 8.99
C PRO A 61 -1.23 21.97 10.16
N LEU A 62 -0.99 20.93 10.95
CA LEU A 62 0.03 20.96 12.00
C LEU A 62 1.41 21.09 11.34
N GLN A 63 2.33 21.83 11.95
CA GLN A 63 3.71 21.87 11.48
C GLN A 63 4.53 20.80 12.20
N ALA A 64 5.31 20.04 11.43
CA ALA A 64 6.21 19.02 11.95
C ALA A 64 7.59 19.12 11.29
N SER A 65 8.58 18.46 11.89
CA SER A 65 9.96 18.40 11.37
C SER A 65 10.46 16.97 11.39
N ALA A 66 11.34 16.63 10.44
CA ALA A 66 12.03 15.34 10.34
C ALA A 66 13.54 15.55 10.29
N ALA A 67 14.29 14.65 10.90
CA ALA A 67 15.75 14.62 10.72
C ALA A 67 16.11 13.96 9.37
N GLY A 68 17.22 14.38 8.77
CA GLY A 68 17.75 13.83 7.52
C GLY A 68 18.53 12.51 7.67
N VAL A 69 18.95 12.19 8.89
CA VAL A 69 19.86 11.07 9.19
C VAL A 69 19.21 10.13 10.24
N PRO A 70 19.20 8.80 10.01
CA PRO A 70 18.74 7.83 11.00
C PRO A 70 19.58 7.87 12.29
N PRO A 71 18.98 7.63 13.47
CA PRO A 71 19.75 7.42 14.69
C PRO A 71 20.54 6.11 14.59
N SER A 72 21.78 6.09 15.07
CA SER A 72 22.51 4.83 15.24
C SER A 72 21.78 3.93 16.22
N CYS A 73 21.43 2.71 15.79
CA CYS A 73 20.79 1.72 16.63
C CYS A 73 21.24 0.29 16.24
N PRO A 74 22.47 -0.11 16.61
CA PRO A 74 23.05 -1.41 16.23
C PRO A 74 22.30 -2.61 16.83
N HIS A 75 21.43 -2.40 17.81
CA HIS A 75 20.62 -3.44 18.47
C HIS A 75 19.11 -3.30 18.22
N CYS A 76 18.70 -2.43 17.28
CA CYS A 76 17.29 -2.33 16.90
C CYS A 76 16.83 -3.55 16.10
N ILE A 77 15.58 -3.98 16.33
CA ILE A 77 14.89 -4.83 15.37
C ILE A 77 14.42 -3.95 14.22
N ALA A 78 15.03 -4.14 13.05
CA ALA A 78 14.69 -3.42 11.83
C ALA A 78 13.61 -4.16 11.01
N ILE A 79 12.52 -3.48 10.68
CA ILE A 79 11.43 -3.99 9.84
C ILE A 79 11.29 -3.12 8.58
N ALA A 80 11.49 -3.68 7.40
CA ALA A 80 11.26 -2.97 6.13
C ALA A 80 9.80 -3.07 5.68
N LEU A 81 9.27 -1.98 5.16
CA LEU A 81 7.90 -1.83 4.73
C LEU A 81 7.92 -1.27 3.31
N ILE A 82 7.35 -2.02 2.36
CA ILE A 82 7.63 -1.89 0.93
C ILE A 82 6.32 -1.80 0.14
N GLY A 83 6.13 -0.66 -0.53
CA GLY A 83 5.08 -0.46 -1.52
C GLY A 83 5.58 -0.79 -2.92
N VAL A 84 5.05 -1.84 -3.54
CA VAL A 84 5.38 -2.20 -4.92
C VAL A 84 4.37 -1.66 -5.93
N ASP A 85 4.85 -0.91 -6.92
CA ASP A 85 4.13 -0.72 -8.19
C ASP A 85 4.24 -2.03 -8.97
N SER A 86 3.18 -2.83 -8.86
CA SER A 86 2.86 -3.87 -9.80
C SER A 86 1.53 -3.52 -10.45
N ARG A 87 1.58 -3.02 -11.68
CA ARG A 87 0.37 -2.75 -12.47
C ARG A 87 -0.43 -4.04 -12.67
N LEU A 88 -1.71 -3.90 -12.95
CA LEU A 88 -2.63 -5.03 -13.05
C LEU A 88 -2.21 -5.97 -14.20
N GLY A 89 -1.77 -7.19 -13.86
CA GLY A 89 -1.20 -8.17 -14.78
C GLY A 89 0.31 -8.05 -15.06
N ASP A 90 0.96 -6.95 -14.66
CA ASP A 90 2.38 -6.68 -14.92
C ASP A 90 3.28 -7.46 -13.93
N PRO A 91 4.34 -8.18 -14.37
CA PRO A 91 5.24 -8.92 -13.50
C PRO A 91 6.21 -8.03 -12.69
N THR A 92 6.43 -6.78 -13.09
CA THR A 92 7.34 -5.86 -12.40
C THR A 92 6.86 -5.52 -10.99
N ALA A 93 7.79 -5.05 -10.16
CA ALA A 93 7.59 -4.75 -8.75
C ALA A 93 8.55 -3.63 -8.31
N HIS A 94 8.35 -2.41 -8.81
CA HIS A 94 9.17 -1.27 -8.42
C HIS A 94 8.82 -0.83 -6.99
N ALA A 95 9.81 -0.70 -6.11
CA ALA A 95 9.60 -0.33 -4.70
C ALA A 95 9.46 1.19 -4.54
N ASP A 96 8.25 1.70 -4.78
CA ASP A 96 7.94 3.13 -4.88
C ASP A 96 7.65 3.82 -3.54
N ALA A 97 7.48 3.04 -2.49
CA ALA A 97 7.53 3.46 -1.10
C ALA A 97 8.40 2.53 -0.28
N ASN A 98 9.25 3.11 0.57
CA ASN A 98 10.20 2.40 1.39
C ASN A 98 10.23 3.06 2.78
N HIS A 99 9.87 2.30 3.80
CA HIS A 99 10.06 2.70 5.20
C HIS A 99 10.79 1.60 5.96
N VAL A 100 11.66 1.98 6.88
CA VAL A 100 12.27 1.05 7.84
C VAL A 100 11.86 1.48 9.24
N LEU A 101 11.17 0.58 9.96
CA LEU A 101 10.93 0.73 11.39
C LEU A 101 12.13 0.21 12.16
N LEU A 102 12.77 1.09 12.91
CA LEU A 102 13.78 0.73 13.90
C LEU A 102 13.10 0.64 15.27
N LEU A 103 12.99 -0.57 15.81
CA LEU A 103 12.41 -0.83 17.13
C LEU A 103 13.53 -0.93 18.16
N ASP A 104 13.68 0.11 18.99
CA ASP A 104 14.56 0.07 20.16
C ASP A 104 13.79 -0.54 21.34
N LEU A 105 13.99 -1.85 21.53
CA LEU A 105 13.36 -2.63 22.60
C LEU A 105 14.00 -2.40 23.98
N GLN A 106 15.08 -1.63 24.07
CA GLN A 106 15.71 -1.24 25.34
C GLN A 106 15.11 0.08 25.84
N GLN A 107 14.97 1.07 24.96
CA GLN A 107 14.39 2.38 25.26
C GLN A 107 12.86 2.45 25.12
N GLY A 108 12.23 1.44 24.51
CA GLY A 108 10.79 1.48 24.23
C GLY A 108 10.43 2.54 23.19
N ARG A 109 11.19 2.60 22.07
CA ARG A 109 11.04 3.65 21.05
C ARG A 109 10.96 3.07 19.65
N ILE A 110 10.27 3.79 18.77
CA ILE A 110 10.18 3.48 17.34
C ILE A 110 10.74 4.67 16.55
N THR A 111 11.62 4.40 15.58
CA THR A 111 11.95 5.37 14.53
C THR A 111 11.45 4.87 13.18
N ILE A 112 10.67 5.67 12.48
CA ILE A 112 10.26 5.44 11.09
C ILE A 112 11.24 6.19 10.19
N VAL A 113 12.08 5.46 9.46
CA VAL A 113 12.95 6.01 8.43
C VAL A 113 12.25 5.91 7.09
N ALA A 114 11.78 7.03 6.56
CA ALA A 114 11.16 7.16 5.25
C ALA A 114 12.23 7.39 4.18
N ILE A 115 12.29 6.55 3.15
CA ILE A 115 13.35 6.60 2.15
C ILE A 115 12.71 6.88 0.77
N PRO A 116 13.06 8.01 0.12
CA PRO A 116 12.57 8.35 -1.22
C PRO A 116 12.81 7.26 -2.25
N ARG A 117 11.88 7.13 -3.21
CA ARG A 117 11.97 6.11 -4.27
C ARG A 117 13.18 6.32 -5.21
N ASP A 118 13.58 7.58 -5.34
CA ASP A 118 14.63 8.06 -6.23
C ASP A 118 16.00 8.18 -5.51
N THR A 119 16.13 7.69 -4.27
CA THR A 119 17.43 7.57 -3.58
C THR A 119 18.41 6.72 -4.40
N PRO A 120 19.65 7.19 -4.65
CA PRO A 120 20.65 6.43 -5.42
C PRO A 120 20.94 5.06 -4.82
N ALA A 121 20.94 4.02 -5.66
CA ALA A 121 21.25 2.65 -5.26
C ALA A 121 21.60 1.77 -6.47
N ASP A 122 22.49 0.80 -6.30
CA ASP A 122 22.88 -0.13 -7.37
C ASP A 122 21.73 -1.11 -7.71
N ALA A 123 20.97 -0.76 -8.75
CA ALA A 123 19.91 -1.59 -9.32
C ALA A 123 20.42 -2.51 -10.46
N GLY A 124 21.74 -2.60 -10.66
CA GLY A 124 22.37 -3.44 -11.68
C GLY A 124 22.32 -2.86 -13.09
N PHE A 125 22.04 -1.56 -13.25
CA PHE A 125 22.15 -0.88 -14.54
C PHE A 125 23.53 -0.23 -14.71
N PRO A 126 23.95 0.13 -15.94
CA PRO A 126 25.14 0.94 -16.16
C PRO A 126 25.05 2.31 -15.46
N ASP A 127 26.16 2.80 -14.91
CA ASP A 127 26.24 4.08 -14.19
C ASP A 127 25.92 5.30 -15.06
N THR A 128 25.99 5.16 -16.39
CA THR A 128 25.54 6.17 -17.36
C THR A 128 24.00 6.29 -17.44
N SER A 129 23.25 5.43 -16.74
CA SER A 129 21.79 5.43 -16.74
C SER A 129 21.21 6.08 -15.48
N GLN A 130 20.06 6.75 -15.63
CA GLN A 130 19.29 7.30 -14.50
C GLN A 130 18.46 6.24 -13.74
N TYR A 131 18.79 4.96 -13.91
CA TYR A 131 18.00 3.84 -13.38
C TYR A 131 18.59 3.19 -12.13
N ASN A 132 19.81 3.56 -11.71
CA ASN A 132 20.41 3.15 -10.43
C ASN A 132 19.81 3.93 -9.25
N LYS A 133 18.58 3.54 -8.89
CA LYS A 133 17.80 4.09 -7.77
C LYS A 133 17.03 3.01 -7.03
N LEU A 134 16.74 3.26 -5.76
CA LEU A 134 16.15 2.32 -4.80
C LEU A 134 14.89 1.62 -5.34
N ALA A 135 13.97 2.36 -5.98
CA ALA A 135 12.76 1.77 -6.56
C ALA A 135 13.01 0.63 -7.56
N ASN A 136 14.14 0.66 -8.26
CA ASN A 136 14.48 -0.32 -9.29
C ASN A 136 15.22 -1.54 -8.73
N VAL A 137 15.85 -1.43 -7.55
CA VAL A 137 16.58 -2.55 -6.92
C VAL A 137 15.65 -3.74 -6.71
N ARG A 138 14.45 -3.49 -6.17
CA ARG A 138 13.43 -4.54 -5.95
C ARG A 138 12.94 -5.20 -7.23
N ALA A 139 12.82 -4.44 -8.33
CA ALA A 139 12.35 -4.95 -9.62
C ALA A 139 13.43 -5.77 -10.35
N ASN A 140 14.67 -5.29 -10.35
CA ASN A 140 15.78 -5.89 -11.10
C ASN A 140 16.53 -7.00 -10.33
N ARG A 141 16.84 -6.75 -9.05
CA ARG A 141 17.72 -7.60 -8.23
C ARG A 141 16.94 -8.41 -7.19
N GLY A 142 15.62 -8.21 -7.13
CA GLY A 142 14.70 -8.93 -6.26
C GLY A 142 14.72 -8.44 -4.81
N LEU A 143 13.91 -9.10 -3.98
CA LEU A 143 13.65 -8.67 -2.60
C LEU A 143 14.91 -8.68 -1.72
N GLN A 144 15.76 -9.72 -1.79
CA GLN A 144 16.90 -9.85 -0.87
C GLN A 144 17.96 -8.75 -1.10
N ALA A 145 18.24 -8.40 -2.36
CA ALA A 145 19.10 -7.26 -2.68
C ALA A 145 18.51 -5.95 -2.16
N HIS A 146 17.20 -5.74 -2.35
CA HIS A 146 16.48 -4.56 -1.85
C HIS A 146 16.56 -4.42 -0.32
N LEU A 147 16.36 -5.52 0.42
CA LEU A 147 16.48 -5.53 1.88
C LEU A 147 17.92 -5.26 2.34
N ALA A 148 18.93 -5.74 1.62
CA ALA A 148 20.33 -5.43 1.92
C ALA A 148 20.65 -3.93 1.72
N THR A 149 20.21 -3.35 0.59
CA THR A 149 20.33 -1.91 0.33
C THR A 149 19.62 -1.07 1.40
N LEU A 150 18.42 -1.47 1.85
CA LEU A 150 17.71 -0.79 2.93
C LEU A 150 18.46 -0.88 4.28
N ALA A 151 19.13 -2.01 4.57
CA ALA A 151 19.93 -2.15 5.78
C ALA A 151 21.15 -1.21 5.77
N GLU A 152 21.85 -1.15 4.64
CA GLU A 152 23.01 -0.28 4.40
C GLU A 152 22.63 1.21 4.55
N LEU A 153 21.61 1.68 3.83
CA LEU A 153 21.14 3.07 3.89
C LEU A 153 20.73 3.49 5.31
N VAL A 154 20.20 2.58 6.12
CA VAL A 154 19.74 2.87 7.48
C VAL A 154 20.84 2.67 8.54
N GLY A 155 21.99 2.10 8.17
CA GLY A 155 23.10 1.86 9.08
C GLY A 155 22.83 0.74 10.09
N VAL A 156 22.13 -0.32 9.68
CA VAL A 156 21.85 -1.52 10.49
C VAL A 156 22.45 -2.76 9.84
N GLU A 157 22.82 -3.77 10.65
CA GLU A 157 23.41 -5.03 10.15
C GLU A 157 22.52 -5.73 9.12
N ARG A 158 21.20 -5.74 9.37
CA ARG A 158 20.21 -6.39 8.51
C ARG A 158 18.80 -5.87 8.76
N ILE A 159 17.96 -5.98 7.75
CA ILE A 159 16.51 -6.01 7.94
C ILE A 159 16.12 -7.39 8.49
N HIS A 160 15.46 -7.42 9.65
CA HIS A 160 15.06 -8.65 10.33
C HIS A 160 13.75 -9.21 9.76
N TYR A 161 12.83 -8.30 9.45
CA TYR A 161 11.50 -8.62 8.97
C TYR A 161 11.09 -7.68 7.85
N TYR A 162 10.23 -8.13 6.94
CA TYR A 162 9.70 -7.27 5.89
C TYR A 162 8.19 -7.43 5.72
N ALA A 163 7.56 -6.39 5.20
CA ALA A 163 6.19 -6.38 4.75
C ALA A 163 6.11 -5.74 3.37
N GLU A 164 5.68 -6.49 2.38
CA GLU A 164 5.50 -6.04 1.01
C GLU A 164 4.02 -6.16 0.62
N ALA A 165 3.47 -5.08 0.08
CA ALA A 165 2.17 -5.12 -0.57
C ALA A 165 2.17 -4.29 -1.85
N GLY A 166 1.22 -4.62 -2.72
CA GLY A 166 0.87 -3.84 -3.90
C GLY A 166 -0.47 -3.14 -3.73
N PHE A 167 -0.88 -2.41 -4.76
CA PHE A 167 -2.06 -1.54 -4.78
C PHE A 167 -3.35 -2.19 -4.22
N SER A 168 -3.74 -3.39 -4.68
CA SER A 168 -4.98 -4.06 -4.23
C SER A 168 -4.93 -4.47 -2.75
N HIS A 169 -3.78 -4.99 -2.30
CA HIS A 169 -3.55 -5.35 -0.90
C HIS A 169 -3.74 -4.13 0.00
N ALA A 170 -3.18 -2.99 -0.40
CA ALA A 170 -3.25 -1.75 0.36
C ALA A 170 -4.70 -1.22 0.48
N LEU A 171 -5.50 -1.32 -0.58
CA LEU A 171 -6.95 -1.01 -0.53
C LEU A 171 -7.74 -1.97 0.37
N ALA A 172 -7.38 -3.26 0.43
CA ALA A 172 -7.97 -4.20 1.38
C ALA A 172 -7.65 -3.80 2.84
N LEU A 173 -6.42 -3.35 3.09
CA LEU A 173 -5.93 -2.98 4.41
C LEU A 173 -6.50 -1.64 4.90
N PHE A 174 -6.80 -0.71 3.98
CA PHE A 174 -7.61 0.48 4.26
C PHE A 174 -9.08 0.16 4.58
N ARG A 175 -9.69 -0.84 3.93
CA ARG A 175 -11.05 -1.27 4.28
C ARG A 175 -11.09 -1.97 5.64
N LEU A 176 -10.12 -2.82 5.96
CA LEU A 176 -9.99 -3.39 7.31
C LEU A 176 -9.84 -2.28 8.35
N LEU A 177 -9.07 -1.22 8.05
CA LEU A 177 -8.87 -0.02 8.87
C LEU A 177 -10.17 0.76 9.19
N GLY A 178 -11.28 0.47 8.51
CA GLY A 178 -12.52 1.23 8.59
C GLY A 178 -12.54 2.51 7.73
N TYR A 179 -11.68 2.64 6.71
CA TYR A 179 -11.84 3.72 5.73
C TYR A 179 -12.93 3.38 4.71
N GLU A 180 -14.01 4.16 4.72
CA GLU A 180 -15.10 4.10 3.74
C GLU A 180 -14.62 4.41 2.31
N GLN A 181 -13.64 5.33 2.19
CA GLN A 181 -13.11 5.81 0.91
C GLN A 181 -11.61 5.45 0.76
N PRO A 182 -11.25 4.15 0.66
CA PRO A 182 -9.86 3.71 0.65
C PRO A 182 -9.09 4.23 -0.59
N SER A 183 -9.78 4.39 -1.72
CA SER A 183 -9.20 4.95 -2.96
C SER A 183 -8.84 6.43 -2.83
N GLU A 184 -9.56 7.19 -1.99
CA GLU A 184 -9.32 8.62 -1.77
C GLU A 184 -8.15 8.83 -0.81
N LEU A 185 -8.09 8.07 0.29
CA LEU A 185 -6.90 8.01 1.14
C LEU A 185 -5.65 7.61 0.33
N LEU A 186 -5.81 6.63 -0.56
CA LEU A 186 -4.74 6.20 -1.46
C LEU A 186 -4.33 7.34 -2.40
N ARG A 187 -5.26 8.08 -3.01
CA ARG A 187 -4.97 9.26 -3.84
C ARG A 187 -4.17 10.31 -3.05
N VAL A 188 -4.60 10.65 -1.84
CA VAL A 188 -3.95 11.64 -0.96
C VAL A 188 -2.51 11.27 -0.62
N LEU A 189 -2.29 10.06 -0.10
CA LEU A 189 -0.94 9.62 0.27
C LEU A 189 0.00 9.57 -0.95
N ARG A 190 -0.55 9.37 -2.16
CA ARG A 190 0.20 9.21 -3.41
C ARG A 190 0.64 10.49 -4.07
N ALA A 191 0.11 11.64 -3.64
CA ALA A 191 0.44 12.94 -4.21
C ALA A 191 1.93 13.27 -4.06
N ARG A 192 2.58 13.59 -5.19
CA ARG A 192 3.91 14.28 -5.22
C ARG A 192 3.77 15.79 -5.43
N THR A 193 2.57 16.25 -5.79
CA THR A 193 2.21 17.62 -6.17
C THR A 193 0.73 17.84 -5.84
N GLY A 194 0.24 19.08 -5.90
CA GLY A 194 -1.19 19.41 -5.76
C GLY A 194 -1.72 19.56 -4.33
N ILE A 195 -1.04 19.01 -3.31
CA ILE A 195 -1.26 19.36 -1.89
C ILE A 195 -0.10 20.24 -1.39
N TRP A 196 1.08 19.66 -1.22
CA TRP A 196 2.28 20.38 -0.80
C TRP A 196 3.55 19.59 -1.15
N GLY A 197 4.66 20.30 -1.38
CA GLY A 197 6.00 19.71 -1.50
C GLY A 197 6.21 18.82 -2.73
N ASP A 198 7.07 17.81 -2.54
CA ASP A 198 7.61 16.92 -3.58
C ASP A 198 7.65 15.44 -3.09
N ASP A 199 8.60 14.63 -3.58
CA ASP A 199 8.74 13.24 -3.12
C ASP A 199 9.13 13.11 -1.65
N TYR A 200 9.94 14.03 -1.11
CA TYR A 200 10.34 14.02 0.29
C TYR A 200 9.13 14.27 1.19
N HIS A 201 8.26 15.20 0.79
CA HIS A 201 6.99 15.41 1.49
C HIS A 201 6.07 14.20 1.38
N ARG A 202 5.96 13.58 0.19
CA ARG A 202 5.16 12.37 0.00
C ARG A 202 5.61 11.26 0.96
N VAL A 203 6.91 10.97 1.09
CA VAL A 203 7.41 9.93 2.03
C VAL A 203 7.29 10.32 3.50
N PHE A 204 7.35 11.62 3.80
CA PHE A 204 7.07 12.15 5.13
C PHE A 204 5.59 12.00 5.54
N MET A 205 4.65 12.33 4.65
CA MET A 205 3.21 12.16 4.89
C MET A 205 2.81 10.70 5.06
N GLN A 206 3.44 9.77 4.31
CA GLN A 206 3.30 8.33 4.58
C GLN A 206 3.79 7.98 5.98
N ALA A 207 5.00 8.39 6.38
CA ALA A 207 5.52 8.09 7.71
C ALA A 207 4.65 8.69 8.83
N HIS A 208 4.05 9.86 8.59
CA HIS A 208 3.08 10.48 9.50
C HIS A 208 1.77 9.69 9.61
N PHE A 209 1.23 9.19 8.50
CA PHE A 209 0.11 8.27 8.50
C PHE A 209 0.43 7.02 9.35
N LEU A 210 1.58 6.38 9.13
CA LEU A 210 2.01 5.21 9.92
C LEU A 210 2.07 5.52 11.41
N ARG A 211 2.69 6.65 11.80
CA ARG A 211 2.75 7.10 13.19
C ARG A 211 1.34 7.34 13.78
N GLN A 212 0.46 8.02 13.06
CA GLN A 212 -0.93 8.27 13.50
C GLN A 212 -1.66 6.96 13.78
N GLN A 213 -1.59 6.02 12.84
CA GLN A 213 -2.26 4.73 12.96
C GLN A 213 -1.67 3.84 14.06
N LEU A 214 -0.35 3.87 14.27
CA LEU A 214 0.29 3.14 15.35
C LEU A 214 -0.20 3.63 16.72
N LEU A 215 -0.20 4.95 16.92
CA LEU A 215 -0.65 5.55 18.17
C LEU A 215 -2.16 5.38 18.39
N ARG A 216 -2.98 5.61 17.36
CA ARG A 216 -4.45 5.59 17.42
C ARG A 216 -5.01 4.29 18.00
N HIS A 217 -4.34 3.17 17.75
CA HIS A 217 -4.91 1.85 17.99
C HIS A 217 -3.97 0.89 18.75
N TRP A 218 -2.88 1.39 19.34
CA TRP A 218 -1.87 0.58 20.08
C TRP A 218 -2.47 -0.29 21.18
N GLU A 219 -3.42 0.25 21.94
CA GLU A 219 -4.09 -0.45 23.03
C GLU A 219 -4.93 -1.64 22.56
N THR A 220 -5.33 -1.69 21.29
CA THR A 220 -6.22 -2.76 20.83
C THR A 220 -5.51 -4.09 20.57
N LEU A 221 -4.18 -4.11 20.59
CA LEU A 221 -3.38 -5.26 20.15
C LEU A 221 -3.41 -6.44 21.13
N SER A 222 -3.74 -6.16 22.38
CA SER A 222 -4.00 -7.13 23.44
C SER A 222 -5.40 -7.77 23.35
N THR A 223 -6.29 -7.26 22.49
CA THR A 223 -7.68 -7.74 22.40
C THR A 223 -7.85 -8.90 21.40
N PRO A 224 -8.81 -9.82 21.61
CA PRO A 224 -9.08 -10.90 20.66
C PRO A 224 -9.40 -10.40 19.25
N TRP A 225 -10.14 -9.29 19.15
CA TRP A 225 -10.48 -8.67 17.87
C TRP A 225 -9.25 -7.99 17.21
N GLY A 226 -8.38 -7.32 17.96
CA GLY A 226 -7.11 -6.80 17.44
C GLY A 226 -6.18 -7.91 16.92
N ILE A 227 -6.21 -9.08 17.54
CA ILE A 227 -5.46 -10.28 17.09
C ILE A 227 -6.08 -10.89 15.82
N ALA A 228 -7.42 -10.97 15.73
CA ALA A 228 -8.10 -11.36 14.49
C ALA A 228 -7.78 -10.39 13.35
N LEU A 229 -7.83 -9.09 13.66
CA LEU A 229 -7.26 -7.96 12.95
C LEU A 229 -5.92 -8.34 12.31
N LEU A 230 -4.91 -8.42 13.18
CA LEU A 230 -3.50 -8.67 12.85
C LEU A 230 -3.30 -9.86 11.91
N ARG A 231 -4.04 -10.95 12.12
CA ARG A 231 -3.97 -12.15 11.28
C ARG A 231 -4.50 -11.92 9.86
N ALA A 232 -5.65 -11.26 9.72
CA ALA A 232 -6.18 -10.87 8.41
C ALA A 232 -5.24 -9.90 7.69
N GLY A 233 -4.69 -8.93 8.44
CA GLY A 233 -3.68 -8.01 7.97
C GLY A 233 -2.44 -8.70 7.39
N LEU A 234 -1.73 -9.46 8.23
CA LEU A 234 -0.57 -10.29 7.84
C LEU A 234 -0.86 -11.17 6.63
N GLY A 235 -2.03 -11.80 6.61
CA GLY A 235 -2.44 -12.69 5.54
C GLY A 235 -2.67 -12.01 4.20
N LEU A 236 -2.89 -10.69 4.14
CA LEU A 236 -2.98 -9.93 2.89
C LEU A 236 -1.60 -9.60 2.29
N LEU A 237 -0.50 -9.92 2.96
CA LEU A 237 0.82 -9.37 2.66
C LEU A 237 1.81 -10.44 2.22
N HIS A 238 2.80 -10.01 1.44
CA HIS A 238 4.01 -10.79 1.26
C HIS A 238 4.97 -10.42 2.40
N THR A 239 5.12 -11.30 3.38
CA THR A 239 5.84 -11.00 4.63
C THR A 239 6.43 -12.25 5.27
N ASN A 240 7.53 -12.08 6.03
CA ASN A 240 8.04 -13.09 6.96
C ASN A 240 7.60 -12.86 8.43
N LEU A 241 6.71 -11.89 8.68
CA LEU A 241 6.14 -11.64 10.00
C LEU A 241 5.04 -12.66 10.31
N THR A 242 4.93 -13.02 11.59
CA THR A 242 3.84 -13.85 12.10
C THR A 242 3.20 -13.15 13.28
N ALA A 243 1.91 -13.36 13.52
CA ALA A 243 1.18 -12.69 14.62
C ALA A 243 1.91 -12.84 15.97
N ALA A 244 2.49 -14.01 16.23
CA ALA A 244 3.28 -14.27 17.44
C ALA A 244 4.58 -13.45 17.52
N VAL A 245 5.26 -13.18 16.41
CA VAL A 245 6.42 -12.27 16.38
C VAL A 245 5.98 -10.85 16.73
N VAL A 246 4.94 -10.33 16.07
CA VAL A 246 4.56 -8.92 16.24
C VAL A 246 3.97 -8.65 17.63
N LEU A 247 3.21 -9.60 18.19
CA LEU A 247 2.74 -9.51 19.58
C LEU A 247 3.92 -9.47 20.57
N ARG A 248 4.93 -10.34 20.41
CA ARG A 248 6.13 -10.30 21.26
C ARG A 248 6.89 -8.98 21.16
N LEU A 249 7.00 -8.39 19.97
CA LEU A 249 7.60 -7.06 19.78
C LEU A 249 6.77 -5.98 20.49
N ALA A 250 5.44 -6.02 20.35
CA ALA A 250 4.54 -5.08 21.02
C ALA A 250 4.60 -5.19 22.54
N ASP A 251 4.64 -6.41 23.08
CA ASP A 251 4.76 -6.68 24.51
C ASP A 251 6.13 -6.21 25.06
N SER A 252 7.20 -6.38 24.28
CA SER A 252 8.55 -5.92 24.63
C SER A 252 8.63 -4.39 24.70
N LEU A 253 8.00 -3.69 23.75
CA LEU A 253 7.86 -2.24 23.76
C LEU A 253 6.98 -1.75 24.92
N ARG A 254 5.84 -2.43 25.19
CA ARG A 254 4.95 -2.10 26.31
C ARG A 254 5.63 -2.27 27.66
N ALA A 255 6.46 -3.31 27.83
CA ALA A 255 7.27 -3.52 29.03
C ALA A 255 8.33 -2.41 29.26
N ARG A 256 8.60 -1.56 28.26
CA ARG A 256 9.41 -0.34 28.36
C ARG A 256 8.57 0.96 28.46
N GLY A 257 7.25 0.84 28.61
CA GLY A 257 6.35 1.98 28.72
C GLY A 257 5.93 2.63 27.40
N PHE A 258 6.13 1.96 26.25
CA PHE A 258 5.66 2.49 24.97
C PHE A 258 4.13 2.37 24.79
N PRO A 259 3.46 3.40 24.23
CA PRO A 259 3.98 4.74 23.97
C PRO A 259 3.99 5.59 25.25
N THR A 260 5.10 6.27 25.53
CA THR A 260 5.18 7.21 26.67
C THR A 260 4.32 8.45 26.45
N ASP A 261 4.29 8.90 25.18
CA ASP A 261 3.61 10.09 24.70
C ASP A 261 3.58 10.06 23.16
N SER A 262 3.09 11.11 22.51
CA SER A 262 2.99 11.18 21.04
C SER A 262 4.33 11.29 20.30
N SER A 263 5.43 11.64 21.00
CA SER A 263 6.81 11.68 20.47
C SER A 263 7.55 10.34 20.56
N ALA A 264 6.96 9.32 21.21
CA ALA A 264 7.54 7.97 21.31
C ALA A 264 7.82 7.31 19.94
N ILE A 265 7.20 7.82 18.87
CA ILE A 265 7.52 7.50 17.48
C ILE A 265 8.20 8.70 16.82
N ARG A 266 9.48 8.56 16.47
CA ARG A 266 10.26 9.54 15.69
C ARG A 266 10.11 9.27 14.19
N ILE A 267 10.12 10.33 13.38
CA ILE A 267 10.19 10.23 11.92
C ILE A 267 11.53 10.82 11.43
N VAL A 268 12.13 10.14 10.46
CA VAL A 268 13.34 10.52 9.73
C VAL A 268 13.01 10.44 8.24
N VAL A 269 13.45 11.42 7.46
CA VAL A 269 13.36 11.39 5.99
C VAL A 269 14.79 11.27 5.48
N TYR A 270 15.12 10.15 4.84
CA TYR A 270 16.51 9.83 4.52
C TYR A 270 17.11 10.84 3.53
N GLY A 271 18.27 11.38 3.89
CA GLY A 271 19.06 12.32 3.07
C GLY A 271 18.64 13.78 3.19
N VAL A 272 17.41 14.10 3.64
CA VAL A 272 16.89 15.48 3.68
C VAL A 272 16.15 15.76 4.98
N PRO A 273 16.63 16.69 5.84
CA PRO A 273 15.85 17.17 6.97
C PRO A 273 14.67 18.02 6.46
N LEU A 274 13.52 17.88 7.11
CA LEU A 274 12.34 18.70 6.85
C LEU A 274 12.07 19.61 8.05
N HIS A 275 11.78 20.87 7.78
CA HIS A 275 11.46 21.88 8.79
C HIS A 275 10.09 22.49 8.49
N ASN A 276 9.24 22.57 9.52
CA ASN A 276 7.90 23.16 9.47
C ASN A 276 7.01 22.64 8.31
N ALA A 277 7.20 21.37 7.93
CA ALA A 277 6.39 20.73 6.89
C ALA A 277 4.95 20.52 7.41
N PRO A 278 3.92 20.79 6.59
CA PRO A 278 2.53 20.62 6.99
C PRO A 278 2.20 19.14 7.18
N VAL A 279 1.36 18.83 8.16
CA VAL A 279 0.88 17.48 8.45
C VAL A 279 -0.61 17.55 8.73
N TYR A 280 -1.33 16.68 8.04
CA TYR A 280 -2.77 16.53 8.14
C TYR A 280 -3.12 15.32 9.02
N ASP A 281 -4.23 15.37 9.75
CA ASP A 281 -4.76 14.19 10.41
C ASP A 281 -5.47 13.30 9.39
N LEU A 282 -4.76 12.29 8.89
CA LEU A 282 -5.30 11.35 7.91
C LEU A 282 -6.17 10.27 8.58
N THR A 283 -6.40 10.34 9.89
CA THR A 283 -7.38 9.50 10.60
C THR A 283 -8.80 10.07 10.54
N ALA A 284 -8.93 11.35 10.18
CA ALA A 284 -10.17 12.10 10.01
C ALA A 284 -10.69 12.00 8.55
N PRO A 285 -11.87 11.37 8.30
CA PRO A 285 -12.40 11.18 6.95
C PRO A 285 -12.62 12.49 6.18
N GLU A 286 -13.04 13.55 6.86
CA GLU A 286 -13.28 14.88 6.30
C GLU A 286 -11.99 15.54 5.76
N VAL A 287 -10.86 15.33 6.44
CA VAL A 287 -9.54 15.81 6.01
C VAL A 287 -9.09 15.06 4.76
N VAL A 288 -9.28 13.74 4.72
CA VAL A 288 -8.97 12.91 3.55
C VAL A 288 -9.83 13.31 2.35
N ALA A 289 -11.14 13.49 2.54
CA ALA A 289 -12.08 13.86 1.48
C ALA A 289 -11.74 15.22 0.86
N TYR A 290 -11.41 16.22 1.69
CA TYR A 290 -10.96 17.55 1.26
C TYR A 290 -9.66 17.49 0.45
N LEU A 291 -8.62 16.83 0.99
CA LEU A 291 -7.32 16.73 0.30
C LEU A 291 -7.46 16.01 -1.05
N ALA A 292 -8.31 14.98 -1.11
CA ALA A 292 -8.56 14.26 -2.34
C ALA A 292 -9.39 15.09 -3.34
N GLN A 293 -10.28 15.98 -2.86
CA GLN A 293 -10.98 16.95 -3.69
C GLN A 293 -10.03 18.01 -4.27
N GLN A 294 -9.12 18.57 -3.46
CA GLN A 294 -8.10 19.48 -3.97
C GLN A 294 -7.21 18.82 -5.02
N LEU A 295 -6.82 17.55 -4.84
CA LEU A 295 -6.12 16.78 -5.87
C LEU A 295 -6.95 16.60 -7.14
N ARG A 296 -8.24 16.25 -7.04
CA ARG A 296 -9.12 16.17 -8.22
C ARG A 296 -9.18 17.50 -8.97
N GLN A 297 -9.33 18.62 -8.27
CA GLN A 297 -9.35 19.95 -8.87
C GLN A 297 -8.00 20.30 -9.53
N TYR A 298 -6.88 20.01 -8.87
CA TYR A 298 -5.54 20.24 -9.42
C TYR A 298 -5.27 19.41 -10.70
N HIS A 299 -5.74 18.17 -10.74
CA HIS A 299 -5.58 17.27 -11.90
C HIS A 299 -6.71 17.35 -12.94
N ALA A 300 -7.79 18.10 -12.69
CA ALA A 300 -8.96 18.21 -13.58
C ALA A 300 -8.60 18.69 -15.00
N HIS A 301 -7.54 19.49 -15.14
CA HIS A 301 -7.03 19.99 -16.42
C HIS A 301 -6.00 19.06 -17.09
N ARG A 302 -5.69 17.89 -16.51
CA ARG A 302 -4.61 16.98 -16.95
C ARG A 302 -5.07 15.57 -17.30
N ALA A 303 -6.28 15.19 -16.95
CA ALA A 303 -6.86 13.91 -17.33
C ALA A 303 -8.39 13.98 -17.41
N SER A 304 -8.97 13.35 -18.43
CA SER A 304 -10.28 12.75 -18.27
C SER A 304 -10.14 11.60 -17.26
N GLU A 305 -10.71 11.74 -16.06
CA GLU A 305 -10.82 10.63 -15.10
C GLU A 305 -11.86 9.61 -15.62
N GLY A 306 -11.48 8.86 -16.65
CA GLY A 306 -12.18 7.62 -17.00
C GLY A 306 -12.19 6.69 -15.79
N ASP A 307 -13.37 6.17 -15.44
CA ASP A 307 -13.61 5.49 -14.17
C ASP A 307 -12.58 4.38 -13.91
N ALA A 308 -11.82 4.54 -12.83
CA ALA A 308 -10.82 3.56 -12.41
C ALA A 308 -11.45 2.22 -12.04
N GLN A 309 -12.68 2.21 -11.52
CA GLN A 309 -13.43 0.99 -11.24
C GLN A 309 -13.81 0.27 -12.53
N ALA A 310 -14.34 0.99 -13.53
CA ALA A 310 -14.62 0.43 -14.86
C ALA A 310 -13.40 -0.22 -15.52
N ARG A 311 -12.21 0.42 -15.46
CA ARG A 311 -10.97 -0.17 -16.01
C ARG A 311 -10.54 -1.46 -15.30
N VAL A 312 -10.65 -1.51 -13.97
CA VAL A 312 -10.39 -2.75 -13.20
C VAL A 312 -11.40 -3.83 -13.59
N ARG A 313 -12.69 -3.48 -13.70
CA ARG A 313 -13.76 -4.41 -14.07
C ARG A 313 -13.55 -4.98 -15.47
N GLU A 314 -13.27 -4.13 -16.45
CA GLU A 314 -13.00 -4.52 -17.84
C GLU A 314 -11.80 -5.46 -17.94
N HIS A 315 -10.72 -5.20 -17.19
CA HIS A 315 -9.58 -6.12 -17.14
C HIS A 315 -9.98 -7.49 -16.56
N LEU A 316 -10.67 -7.52 -15.41
CA LEU A 316 -11.11 -8.77 -14.77
C LEU A 316 -12.04 -9.57 -15.68
N GLU A 317 -13.00 -8.92 -16.33
CA GLU A 317 -13.89 -9.52 -17.33
C GLU A 317 -13.12 -10.06 -18.54
N SER A 318 -12.16 -9.31 -19.06
CA SER A 318 -11.34 -9.71 -20.21
C SER A 318 -10.50 -10.95 -19.89
N VAL A 319 -9.81 -10.97 -18.75
CA VAL A 319 -8.99 -12.11 -18.33
C VAL A 319 -9.85 -13.35 -18.04
N LEU A 320 -11.00 -13.20 -17.34
CA LEU A 320 -11.93 -14.31 -17.12
C LEU A 320 -12.51 -14.86 -18.42
N ARG A 321 -12.88 -14.00 -19.39
CA ARG A 321 -13.37 -14.41 -20.70
C ARG A 321 -12.35 -15.26 -21.45
N GLN A 322 -11.09 -14.84 -21.44
CA GLN A 322 -9.97 -15.60 -22.03
C GLN A 322 -9.69 -16.91 -21.27
N ALA A 323 -9.78 -16.90 -19.94
CA ALA A 323 -9.55 -18.09 -19.11
C ALA A 323 -10.65 -19.15 -19.31
N ARG A 324 -11.92 -18.75 -19.38
CA ARG A 324 -13.06 -19.63 -19.70
C ARG A 324 -12.91 -20.25 -21.10
N ALA A 325 -12.52 -19.46 -22.10
CA ALA A 325 -12.23 -19.97 -23.44
C ALA A 325 -11.07 -20.99 -23.44
N ALA A 326 -10.02 -20.74 -22.65
CA ALA A 326 -8.91 -21.67 -22.47
C ALA A 326 -9.33 -22.97 -21.75
N ASP A 327 -10.26 -22.92 -20.79
CA ASP A 327 -10.77 -24.12 -20.10
C ASP A 327 -11.62 -25.00 -21.03
N SER A 328 -12.53 -24.39 -21.79
CA SER A 328 -13.30 -25.07 -22.85
C SER A 328 -12.40 -25.69 -23.92
N ALA A 329 -11.29 -25.04 -24.27
CA ALA A 329 -10.27 -25.58 -25.17
C ALA A 329 -9.32 -26.62 -24.51
N GLY A 330 -9.50 -26.91 -23.22
CA GLY A 330 -8.71 -27.88 -22.48
C GLY A 330 -7.26 -27.46 -22.19
N GLN A 331 -6.97 -26.16 -22.10
CA GLN A 331 -5.62 -25.58 -21.99
C GLN A 331 -5.30 -25.05 -20.57
N PRO A 332 -5.11 -25.91 -19.54
CA PRO A 332 -4.92 -25.46 -18.16
C PRO A 332 -3.64 -24.62 -17.95
N TRP A 333 -2.60 -24.83 -18.77
CA TRP A 333 -1.39 -23.99 -18.74
C TRP A 333 -1.69 -22.52 -19.09
N ARG A 334 -2.66 -22.28 -19.98
CA ARG A 334 -3.07 -20.94 -20.43
C ARG A 334 -3.96 -20.27 -19.39
N ILE A 335 -4.86 -21.02 -18.75
CA ILE A 335 -5.62 -20.55 -17.58
C ILE A 335 -4.66 -20.04 -16.49
N ARG A 336 -3.60 -20.81 -16.19
CA ARG A 336 -2.57 -20.39 -15.23
C ARG A 336 -1.90 -19.09 -15.65
N GLN A 337 -1.39 -18.99 -16.87
CA GLN A 337 -0.74 -17.76 -17.36
C GLN A 337 -1.65 -16.52 -17.29
N LEU A 338 -2.95 -16.68 -17.54
CA LEU A 338 -3.92 -15.59 -17.50
C LEU A 338 -4.28 -15.18 -16.07
N LEU A 339 -4.51 -16.14 -15.16
CA LEU A 339 -5.09 -15.87 -13.84
C LEU A 339 -4.08 -15.82 -12.68
N GLU A 340 -2.92 -16.48 -12.77
CA GLU A 340 -1.98 -16.60 -11.64
C GLU A 340 -1.53 -15.22 -11.12
N ARG A 341 -1.21 -14.27 -12.01
CA ARG A 341 -0.82 -12.91 -11.59
C ARG A 341 -1.98 -12.13 -10.99
N THR A 342 -3.16 -12.17 -11.61
CA THR A 342 -4.39 -11.48 -11.14
C THR A 342 -4.83 -11.97 -9.77
N VAL A 343 -4.70 -13.28 -9.50
CA VAL A 343 -4.99 -13.90 -8.20
C VAL A 343 -3.92 -13.54 -7.16
N LEU A 344 -2.62 -13.61 -7.50
CA LEU A 344 -1.54 -13.20 -6.59
C LEU A 344 -1.56 -11.71 -6.26
N GLN A 345 -2.03 -10.86 -7.17
CA GLN A 345 -2.25 -9.42 -6.95
C GLN A 345 -3.59 -9.13 -6.23
N ARG A 346 -4.45 -10.15 -6.04
CA ARG A 346 -5.81 -10.06 -5.49
C ARG A 346 -6.61 -8.90 -6.08
N ALA A 347 -6.59 -8.81 -7.41
CA ALA A 347 -7.00 -7.63 -8.17
C ALA A 347 -8.44 -7.14 -7.86
N TRP A 348 -9.33 -8.04 -7.45
CA TRP A 348 -10.68 -7.70 -7.01
C TRP A 348 -10.70 -6.66 -5.88
N TRP A 349 -9.73 -6.62 -4.96
CA TRP A 349 -9.70 -5.61 -3.88
C TRP A 349 -9.58 -4.15 -4.35
N GLN A 350 -9.34 -3.92 -5.64
CA GLN A 350 -9.44 -2.59 -6.24
C GLN A 350 -10.89 -2.14 -6.45
N LEU A 351 -11.86 -3.06 -6.45
CA LEU A 351 -13.29 -2.80 -6.56
C LEU A 351 -13.91 -2.39 -5.20
N SER A 352 -14.68 -1.30 -5.21
CA SER A 352 -15.41 -0.79 -4.05
C SER A 352 -16.59 -1.69 -3.67
N ASP A 353 -17.31 -2.23 -4.65
CA ASP A 353 -18.46 -3.10 -4.44
C ASP A 353 -18.05 -4.48 -3.90
N ALA A 354 -18.71 -4.93 -2.83
CA ALA A 354 -18.40 -6.18 -2.13
C ALA A 354 -18.90 -7.45 -2.84
N GLU A 355 -19.99 -7.35 -3.61
CA GLU A 355 -20.54 -8.47 -4.37
C GLU A 355 -19.72 -8.71 -5.64
N LEU A 356 -19.31 -7.64 -6.33
CA LEU A 356 -18.37 -7.71 -7.44
C LEU A 356 -17.01 -8.25 -6.98
N ARG A 357 -16.48 -7.80 -5.83
CA ARG A 357 -15.26 -8.39 -5.25
C ARG A 357 -15.37 -9.90 -5.12
N GLU A 358 -16.43 -10.36 -4.49
CA GLU A 358 -16.66 -11.78 -4.26
C GLU A 358 -16.84 -12.57 -5.56
N HIS A 359 -17.59 -12.03 -6.52
CA HIS A 359 -17.78 -12.64 -7.83
C HIS A 359 -16.45 -12.87 -8.55
N TYR A 360 -15.64 -11.81 -8.76
CA TYR A 360 -14.38 -11.94 -9.48
C TYR A 360 -13.34 -12.77 -8.73
N ARG A 361 -13.29 -12.69 -7.39
CA ARG A 361 -12.43 -13.54 -6.55
C ARG A 361 -12.76 -15.01 -6.77
N ARG A 362 -14.03 -15.39 -6.59
CA ARG A 362 -14.51 -16.77 -6.66
C ARG A 362 -14.25 -17.37 -8.04
N GLU A 363 -14.64 -16.68 -9.11
CA GLU A 363 -14.42 -17.11 -10.50
C GLU A 363 -12.94 -17.31 -10.83
N CYS A 364 -12.09 -16.32 -10.52
CA CYS A 364 -10.65 -16.39 -10.79
C CYS A 364 -10.00 -17.57 -10.06
N VAL A 365 -10.30 -17.76 -8.77
CA VAL A 365 -9.66 -18.81 -7.97
C VAL A 365 -10.20 -20.20 -8.32
N GLN A 366 -11.49 -20.35 -8.64
CA GLN A 366 -12.05 -21.63 -9.07
C GLN A 366 -11.43 -22.13 -10.38
N LEU A 367 -11.34 -21.26 -11.40
CA LEU A 367 -10.70 -21.60 -12.68
C LEU A 367 -9.21 -21.93 -12.50
N LEU A 368 -8.47 -21.13 -11.72
CA LEU A 368 -7.05 -21.38 -11.46
C LEU A 368 -6.81 -22.65 -10.62
N SER A 369 -7.68 -22.97 -9.67
CA SER A 369 -7.66 -24.20 -8.88
C SER A 369 -7.88 -25.44 -9.76
N SER A 370 -8.91 -25.41 -10.63
CA SER A 370 -9.13 -26.44 -11.65
C SER A 370 -7.90 -26.63 -12.54
N ALA A 371 -7.29 -25.53 -13.01
CA ALA A 371 -6.07 -25.57 -13.80
C ALA A 371 -4.89 -26.21 -13.06
N TYR A 372 -4.67 -25.89 -11.79
CA TYR A 372 -3.61 -26.52 -10.99
C TYR A 372 -3.86 -28.01 -10.75
N ASN A 373 -5.10 -28.42 -10.50
CA ASN A 373 -5.46 -29.83 -10.34
C ASN A 373 -5.17 -30.62 -11.64
N ARG A 374 -5.60 -30.09 -12.79
CA ARG A 374 -5.31 -30.64 -14.13
C ARG A 374 -3.80 -30.70 -14.44
N LEU A 375 -3.02 -29.73 -13.94
CA LEU A 375 -1.55 -29.69 -14.04
C LEU A 375 -0.83 -30.51 -12.94
N ARG A 376 -1.56 -31.21 -12.07
CA ARG A 376 -1.05 -31.99 -10.91
C ARG A 376 -0.24 -31.16 -9.89
N ARG A 377 -0.50 -29.85 -9.81
CA ARG A 377 0.16 -28.89 -8.89
C ARG A 377 -0.59 -28.78 -7.56
N ARG A 378 -0.66 -29.90 -6.82
CA ARG A 378 -1.39 -29.99 -5.53
C ARG A 378 -0.90 -28.98 -4.49
N ASP A 379 0.39 -28.63 -4.52
CA ASP A 379 1.00 -27.58 -3.70
C ASP A 379 0.33 -26.22 -3.90
N ARG A 380 0.05 -25.87 -5.16
CA ARG A 380 -0.58 -24.59 -5.54
C ARG A 380 -2.09 -24.60 -5.37
N GLU A 381 -2.73 -25.74 -5.59
CA GLU A 381 -4.15 -25.91 -5.30
C GLU A 381 -4.45 -25.69 -3.80
N GLU A 382 -3.67 -26.30 -2.91
CA GLU A 382 -3.86 -26.12 -1.46
C GLU A 382 -3.55 -24.68 -1.02
N ALA A 383 -2.49 -24.06 -1.55
CA ALA A 383 -2.20 -22.66 -1.29
C ALA A 383 -3.36 -21.71 -1.69
N LEU A 384 -4.06 -21.99 -2.80
CA LEU A 384 -5.26 -21.23 -3.18
C LEU A 384 -6.44 -21.46 -2.24
N ARG A 385 -6.64 -22.68 -1.74
CA ARG A 385 -7.70 -22.99 -0.76
C ARG A 385 -7.49 -22.24 0.55
N GLN A 386 -6.25 -22.23 1.04
CA GLN A 386 -5.87 -21.46 2.23
C GLN A 386 -6.06 -19.95 2.00
N LEU A 387 -5.71 -19.43 0.81
CA LEU A 387 -5.97 -18.04 0.43
C LEU A 387 -7.47 -17.71 0.45
N LEU A 388 -8.35 -18.58 -0.07
CA LEU A 388 -9.80 -18.37 -0.04
C LEU A 388 -10.34 -18.29 1.39
N LEU A 389 -10.04 -19.27 2.24
CA LEU A 389 -10.50 -19.31 3.64
C LEU A 389 -10.07 -18.08 4.44
N GLN A 390 -8.85 -17.62 4.18
CA GLN A 390 -8.28 -16.44 4.80
C GLN A 390 -8.90 -15.14 4.26
N GLU A 391 -9.26 -15.08 2.97
CA GLU A 391 -9.99 -13.95 2.40
C GLU A 391 -11.46 -13.90 2.80
N ASP A 392 -12.15 -15.04 2.96
CA ASP A 392 -13.50 -15.12 3.52
C ASP A 392 -13.52 -14.50 4.93
N SER A 393 -12.53 -14.88 5.74
CA SER A 393 -12.32 -14.31 7.08
C SER A 393 -12.02 -12.81 7.03
N THR A 394 -11.23 -12.35 6.04
CA THR A 394 -10.89 -10.94 5.85
C THR A 394 -12.09 -10.10 5.44
N GLU A 395 -12.89 -10.55 4.46
CA GLU A 395 -14.08 -9.84 3.99
C GLU A 395 -15.16 -9.79 5.08
N ALA A 396 -15.32 -10.85 5.89
CA ALA A 396 -16.18 -10.81 7.08
C ALA A 396 -15.73 -9.76 8.11
N LEU A 397 -14.42 -9.64 8.33
CA LEU A 397 -13.85 -8.61 9.22
C LEU A 397 -14.01 -7.20 8.65
N VAL A 398 -13.86 -6.99 7.34
CA VAL A 398 -14.13 -5.70 6.66
C VAL A 398 -15.59 -5.28 6.83
N ARG A 399 -16.53 -6.21 6.63
CA ARG A 399 -17.97 -5.95 6.80
C ARG A 399 -18.33 -5.60 8.23
N ALA A 400 -17.69 -6.22 9.21
CA ALA A 400 -17.88 -5.91 10.64
C ALA A 400 -17.10 -4.67 11.13
N ALA A 401 -16.16 -4.14 10.34
CA ALA A 401 -15.43 -2.90 10.62
C ALA A 401 -16.06 -1.67 9.95
N SER A 402 -16.94 -1.88 8.96
CA SER A 402 -17.77 -0.83 8.37
C SER A 402 -18.95 -0.50 9.32
N PRO A 403 -19.27 0.80 9.53
CA PRO A 403 -20.25 1.24 10.53
C PRO A 403 -21.72 0.95 10.18
#